data_AF-A0AAE0X827-F1
#
_entry.id   AF-A0AAE0X827-F1
#
_cell.length_a   1.000
_cell.length_b   1.000
_cell.length_c   1.000
_cell.angle_alpha   90.00
_cell.angle_beta   90.00
_cell.angle_gamma   90.00
#
_symmetry.space_group_name_H-M   'P 1'
#
loop_
_entity.id
_entity.type
_entity.pdbx_description
1 polymer ?
#
loop_
_entity_poly.entity_id
_entity_poly.type
_entity_poly.pdbx_seq_one_letter_code
_entity_poly.pdbx_strand_id
1 'polypeptide(L)'
;MRPEPEPITFAMAPSAPPRGSSTSWGGKLRDKITLRGLQSGENERTLSAMGPPNHTHSQGGIDQRVMEFVAEQKIPLMKGVDPLSNIFIYFPHRLGELQKQIEDQGTQLQSIRESMQREIANLKREKADIEARKERWKSSAAQTQKELDTSKALAAKLRGDCERLTANLGAAEANLGEFQRAWDQQMIYHKQFEQDLQAFQEQNRIGELQRQQLQAEKDDEFNRLTYERNRDMAAMERDMESLRSDYEDKLANQNQRLQEEIKEYKVRIASYSHGSSAAISDQTFHLTLESISQKLSNIASYVPRPENHLFDPDLDPTNFLGRNSQQGSRVWPRFVRSVCWSVILRGFFHYPLGFGVFGTQGDGYLQLSHLYEDFSAASPNDPNTYCIPNDKKTNEARGFHFEKILQEIKNPADASREKRSTIYFRANVDQVTQDLVHALQRCSNMQLDARGPAQIATVVHDVGILALEMGSQRAHVMMEACSYGARITPGDKFKDESESSGGSDVQVDLMTQPCMVRMGDGREDLALFKVISKGNVIALKTGY
;
A
#
# COMPACT_ATOMS: atom_id res chain seq x y z
N MET A 1 0.56 12.74 -21.49
CA MET A 1 0.89 11.34 -21.13
C MET A 1 1.29 11.30 -19.66
N ARG A 2 0.80 10.31 -18.91
CA ARG A 2 1.23 9.96 -17.54
C ARG A 2 1.32 8.42 -17.50
N PRO A 3 2.30 7.81 -16.82
CA PRO A 3 2.33 6.37 -16.64
C PRO A 3 1.29 5.90 -15.61
N GLU A 4 0.86 4.64 -15.74
CA GLU A 4 -0.05 3.97 -14.81
C GLU A 4 0.71 3.34 -13.62
N PRO A 5 0.07 3.09 -12.47
CA PRO A 5 0.70 2.45 -11.31
C PRO A 5 0.66 0.91 -11.38
N GLU A 6 1.68 0.25 -10.82
CA GLU A 6 1.77 -1.21 -10.72
C GLU A 6 0.91 -1.79 -9.56
N PRO A 7 0.44 -3.04 -9.66
CA PRO A 7 -0.39 -3.68 -8.64
C PRO A 7 0.44 -4.31 -7.49
N ILE A 8 0.00 -4.10 -6.24
CA ILE A 8 0.62 -4.67 -5.04
C ILE A 8 -0.06 -6.00 -4.66
N THR A 9 0.74 -7.07 -4.53
CA THR A 9 0.27 -8.39 -4.05
C THR A 9 0.30 -8.50 -2.52
N PHE A 10 -0.82 -8.92 -1.92
CA PHE A 10 -0.87 -9.31 -0.51
C PHE A 10 -0.56 -10.80 -0.31
N ALA A 11 0.16 -11.12 0.77
CA ALA A 11 0.35 -12.49 1.27
C ALA A 11 -0.01 -12.53 2.77
N MET A 12 -0.63 -13.63 3.22
CA MET A 12 -0.99 -13.86 4.63
C MET A 12 -0.35 -15.15 5.15
N ALA A 13 0.13 -15.12 6.40
CA ALA A 13 0.59 -16.29 7.14
C ALA A 13 0.37 -16.09 8.67
N PRO A 14 -0.23 -17.06 9.39
CA PRO A 14 -0.39 -17.02 10.86
C PRO A 14 0.66 -17.87 11.61
N SER A 15 0.76 -17.68 12.94
CA SER A 15 1.74 -18.31 13.85
C SER A 15 1.11 -19.18 14.98
N ALA A 16 1.90 -20.03 15.66
CA ALA A 16 1.43 -21.21 16.42
C ALA A 16 1.59 -21.22 17.98
N PRO A 17 0.85 -22.11 18.69
CA PRO A 17 1.34 -23.07 19.74
C PRO A 17 0.67 -24.48 19.55
N PRO A 18 0.42 -25.44 20.51
CA PRO A 18 0.86 -25.71 21.92
C PRO A 18 1.32 -27.21 22.17
N ARG A 19 1.05 -27.84 23.36
CA ARG A 19 1.33 -29.26 23.80
C ARG A 19 0.32 -29.69 24.91
N GLY A 20 0.06 -30.94 25.36
CA GLY A 20 0.42 -32.34 24.95
C GLY A 20 0.18 -33.43 26.07
N SER A 21 0.12 -34.75 25.74
CA SER A 21 0.04 -35.98 26.63
C SER A 21 -1.34 -36.34 27.30
N SER A 22 -1.66 -37.50 27.96
CA SER A 22 -0.93 -38.76 28.37
C SER A 22 -1.85 -39.98 28.80
N THR A 23 -1.27 -41.18 29.04
CA THR A 23 -1.72 -42.37 29.90
C THR A 23 -2.85 -43.38 29.50
N SER A 24 -2.89 -44.61 30.11
CA SER A 24 -3.85 -45.75 29.84
C SER A 24 -3.83 -46.97 30.85
N TRP A 25 -4.62 -48.06 30.60
CA TRP A 25 -4.68 -49.45 31.21
C TRP A 25 -5.40 -49.69 32.59
N GLY A 26 -5.88 -50.90 33.02
CA GLY A 26 -6.22 -52.21 32.36
C GLY A 26 -6.14 -53.52 33.24
N GLY A 27 -7.12 -54.47 33.24
CA GLY A 27 -7.00 -55.86 33.87
C GLY A 27 -8.31 -56.71 34.18
N LYS A 28 -8.24 -58.07 34.40
CA LYS A 28 -9.39 -59.03 34.74
C LYS A 28 -9.08 -60.50 35.31
N LEU A 29 -9.74 -60.93 36.43
CA LEU A 29 -10.50 -62.21 36.83
C LEU A 29 -10.04 -63.76 36.99
N ARG A 30 -10.31 -64.38 38.20
CA ARG A 30 -10.90 -65.76 38.64
C ARG A 30 -10.17 -67.18 38.47
N ASP A 31 -10.48 -68.41 39.04
CA ASP A 31 -11.49 -69.09 39.99
C ASP A 31 -11.17 -70.58 40.52
N LYS A 32 -11.93 -71.15 41.53
CA LYS A 32 -12.39 -72.60 41.86
C LYS A 32 -11.66 -73.75 42.73
N ILE A 33 -12.38 -74.88 43.09
CA ILE A 33 -12.24 -75.89 44.26
C ILE A 33 -12.82 -77.39 44.01
N THR A 34 -12.44 -78.54 44.73
CA THR A 34 -13.17 -79.91 44.81
C THR A 34 -12.93 -80.96 46.04
N LEU A 35 -13.38 -82.30 46.07
CA LEU A 35 -13.87 -83.19 47.26
C LEU A 35 -13.82 -84.84 47.35
N ARG A 36 -14.16 -85.55 48.52
CA ARG A 36 -14.70 -87.01 48.90
C ARG A 36 -13.84 -88.11 49.71
N GLY A 37 -14.20 -89.31 50.37
CA GLY A 37 -15.38 -90.02 51.11
C GLY A 37 -15.44 -91.64 51.40
N LEU A 38 -16.01 -92.23 52.54
CA LEU A 38 -16.55 -93.66 52.95
C LEU A 38 -15.66 -94.83 53.67
N GLN A 39 -15.97 -96.06 54.30
CA GLN A 39 -17.06 -97.09 54.77
C GLN A 39 -16.48 -98.24 55.79
N SER A 40 -16.90 -99.46 56.40
CA SER A 40 -18.01 -100.50 56.82
C SER A 40 -17.39 -101.74 57.70
N GLY A 41 -17.85 -102.88 58.39
CA GLY A 41 -19.00 -103.83 58.88
C GLY A 41 -18.44 -105.14 59.69
N GLU A 42 -18.97 -106.30 60.31
CA GLU A 42 -20.25 -107.06 60.79
C GLU A 42 -20.07 -108.34 61.84
N ASN A 43 -21.02 -109.34 62.10
CA ASN A 43 -21.23 -110.35 63.30
C ASN A 43 -21.66 -111.91 63.03
N GLU A 44 -22.06 -112.99 63.84
CA GLU A 44 -22.11 -113.69 65.25
C GLU A 44 -22.89 -115.13 65.30
N ARG A 45 -22.84 -116.15 66.29
CA ARG A 45 -23.82 -117.36 66.60
C ARG A 45 -23.50 -118.53 67.72
N THR A 46 -24.44 -119.44 68.23
CA THR A 46 -24.28 -120.67 69.24
C THR A 46 -25.44 -121.82 69.43
N LEU A 47 -25.30 -123.03 70.15
CA LEU A 47 -26.35 -124.14 70.51
C LEU A 47 -26.04 -125.40 71.53
N SER A 48 -26.99 -126.28 72.08
CA SER A 48 -26.84 -127.64 72.87
C SER A 48 -28.12 -128.47 73.46
N ALA A 49 -28.10 -129.79 73.96
CA ALA A 49 -29.23 -130.66 74.63
C ALA A 49 -28.97 -132.13 75.33
N MET A 50 -29.88 -132.82 76.14
CA MET A 50 -29.81 -134.27 76.77
C MET A 50 -31.11 -134.97 77.50
N GLY A 51 -31.13 -136.27 78.07
CA GLY A 51 -32.27 -136.96 78.90
C GLY A 51 -32.24 -138.51 79.45
N PRO A 52 -33.20 -139.10 80.31
CA PRO A 52 -33.14 -140.40 81.16
C PRO A 52 -34.39 -141.45 81.41
N PRO A 53 -34.34 -142.59 82.26
CA PRO A 53 -35.33 -143.78 82.43
C PRO A 53 -35.80 -144.40 83.88
N ASN A 54 -36.56 -145.58 84.05
CA ASN A 54 -37.08 -146.27 85.36
C ASN A 54 -37.55 -147.83 85.39
N HIS A 55 -38.09 -148.49 86.51
CA HIS A 55 -38.37 -150.00 86.83
C HIS A 55 -39.66 -150.50 87.70
N THR A 56 -39.85 -151.82 88.15
CA THR A 56 -41.12 -152.54 88.71
C THR A 56 -41.05 -153.77 89.76
N HIS A 57 -42.16 -154.44 90.29
CA HIS A 57 -42.20 -155.58 91.34
C HIS A 57 -43.43 -156.63 91.48
N SER A 58 -43.53 -157.59 92.50
CA SER A 58 -44.58 -158.71 92.78
C SER A 58 -44.64 -159.30 94.28
N GLN A 59 -45.27 -160.38 94.91
CA GLN A 59 -46.17 -161.63 94.73
C GLN A 59 -46.61 -162.38 96.11
N GLY A 60 -47.65 -163.31 96.25
CA GLY A 60 -47.87 -164.32 97.40
C GLY A 60 -49.32 -164.93 97.82
N GLY A 61 -49.47 -166.00 98.70
CA GLY A 61 -50.78 -166.48 99.38
C GLY A 61 -50.96 -167.91 100.09
N ILE A 62 -51.50 -168.02 101.35
CA ILE A 62 -51.86 -169.25 102.20
C ILE A 62 -52.81 -168.82 103.41
N ASP A 63 -53.16 -169.66 104.42
CA ASP A 63 -53.39 -169.30 105.89
C ASP A 63 -53.26 -170.53 106.83
N GLN A 64 -52.25 -171.37 106.55
CA GLN A 64 -51.73 -172.39 107.48
C GLN A 64 -50.28 -172.02 107.84
N ARG A 65 -49.36 -172.19 106.88
CA ARG A 65 -48.07 -171.46 106.81
C ARG A 65 -48.26 -169.94 106.55
N VAL A 66 -49.51 -169.44 106.67
CA VAL A 66 -49.86 -168.01 106.73
C VAL A 66 -50.68 -167.64 107.98
N MET A 67 -51.11 -168.55 108.86
CA MET A 67 -51.24 -168.15 110.28
C MET A 67 -49.85 -167.67 110.77
N GLU A 68 -48.79 -168.28 110.22
CA GLU A 68 -47.42 -167.83 110.32
C GLU A 68 -47.04 -166.56 109.51
N PHE A 69 -47.86 -166.07 108.56
CA PHE A 69 -47.57 -164.89 107.70
C PHE A 69 -48.46 -163.71 108.06
N VAL A 70 -49.66 -163.94 108.58
CA VAL A 70 -50.36 -162.99 109.43
C VAL A 70 -49.44 -162.59 110.60
N ALA A 71 -48.63 -163.52 111.11
CA ALA A 71 -47.51 -163.24 112.01
C ALA A 71 -46.30 -162.59 111.30
N GLU A 72 -45.64 -163.27 110.35
CA GLU A 72 -44.36 -162.85 109.74
C GLU A 72 -44.48 -161.58 108.86
N GLN A 73 -45.68 -161.23 108.39
CA GLN A 73 -45.99 -160.01 107.62
C GLN A 73 -47.01 -159.06 108.30
N LYS A 74 -47.36 -159.31 109.58
CA LYS A 74 -48.07 -158.38 110.48
C LYS A 74 -49.47 -157.94 110.00
N ILE A 75 -50.42 -158.87 109.93
CA ILE A 75 -51.80 -158.62 109.43
C ILE A 75 -52.81 -158.66 110.60
N PRO A 76 -53.92 -157.88 110.56
CA PRO A 76 -54.93 -157.88 111.63
C PRO A 76 -55.94 -159.03 111.48
N LEU A 77 -56.44 -159.54 112.62
CA LEU A 77 -57.54 -160.51 112.67
C LEU A 77 -58.88 -159.79 112.89
N MET A 78 -59.84 -159.96 111.97
CA MET A 78 -61.21 -159.46 112.16
C MET A 78 -62.11 -160.46 112.92
N LYS A 79 -63.13 -159.96 113.64
CA LYS A 79 -64.14 -160.80 114.27
C LYS A 79 -65.10 -161.40 113.23
N GLY A 80 -65.17 -162.72 113.16
CA GLY A 80 -66.23 -163.47 112.46
C GLY A 80 -65.81 -164.19 111.17
N VAL A 81 -64.56 -164.08 110.75
CA VAL A 81 -64.03 -164.72 109.54
C VAL A 81 -62.82 -165.59 109.90
N ASP A 82 -62.75 -166.79 109.32
CA ASP A 82 -61.61 -167.71 109.44
C ASP A 82 -60.31 -167.06 108.88
N PRO A 83 -59.15 -167.25 109.54
CA PRO A 83 -57.84 -166.80 109.05
C PRO A 83 -57.68 -166.87 107.52
N LEU A 84 -58.00 -168.01 106.89
CA LEU A 84 -57.87 -168.28 105.44
C LEU A 84 -58.50 -167.26 104.49
N SER A 85 -59.38 -166.39 104.97
CA SER A 85 -59.96 -165.28 104.17
C SER A 85 -59.45 -163.88 104.51
N ASN A 86 -58.73 -163.65 105.62
CA ASN A 86 -58.11 -162.34 105.90
C ASN A 86 -57.04 -162.01 104.84
N ILE A 87 -56.37 -163.03 104.29
CA ILE A 87 -55.22 -162.90 103.40
C ILE A 87 -55.56 -162.65 101.94
N PHE A 88 -56.57 -163.35 101.38
CA PHE A 88 -56.99 -163.12 99.99
C PHE A 88 -57.59 -161.72 99.75
N ILE A 89 -57.98 -161.02 100.83
CA ILE A 89 -58.42 -159.61 100.80
C ILE A 89 -57.25 -158.64 101.06
N TYR A 90 -56.32 -159.00 101.95
CA TYR A 90 -55.15 -158.15 102.25
C TYR A 90 -54.15 -158.08 101.09
N PHE A 91 -53.91 -159.18 100.36
CA PHE A 91 -52.96 -159.19 99.24
C PHE A 91 -53.30 -158.20 98.11
N PRO A 92 -54.55 -158.13 97.62
CA PRO A 92 -54.98 -157.09 96.68
C PRO A 92 -54.78 -155.67 97.22
N HIS A 93 -54.98 -155.44 98.53
CA HIS A 93 -54.70 -154.13 99.15
C HIS A 93 -53.19 -153.82 99.13
N ARG A 94 -52.33 -154.81 99.37
CA ARG A 94 -50.87 -154.64 99.40
C ARG A 94 -50.23 -154.54 98.01
N LEU A 95 -50.75 -155.27 97.02
CA LEU A 95 -50.41 -155.11 95.61
C LEU A 95 -50.93 -153.77 95.09
N GLY A 96 -52.14 -153.36 95.49
CA GLY A 96 -52.68 -152.03 95.25
C GLY A 96 -51.84 -150.93 95.88
N GLU A 97 -51.31 -151.11 97.09
CA GLU A 97 -50.37 -150.18 97.74
C GLU A 97 -49.04 -150.10 96.98
N LEU A 98 -48.47 -151.21 96.51
CA LEU A 98 -47.25 -151.22 95.70
C LEU A 98 -47.46 -150.63 94.30
N GLN A 99 -48.59 -150.93 93.67
CA GLN A 99 -48.96 -150.38 92.37
C GLN A 99 -49.22 -148.87 92.49
N LYS A 100 -49.91 -148.45 93.54
CA LYS A 100 -50.03 -147.04 93.94
C LYS A 100 -48.67 -146.41 94.26
N GLN A 101 -47.73 -147.14 94.85
CA GLN A 101 -46.37 -146.62 95.10
C GLN A 101 -45.57 -146.43 93.79
N ILE A 102 -45.79 -147.28 92.79
CA ILE A 102 -45.24 -147.13 91.43
C ILE A 102 -45.96 -146.01 90.66
N GLU A 103 -47.26 -145.82 90.85
CA GLU A 103 -48.04 -144.70 90.29
C GLU A 103 -47.72 -143.37 90.98
N ASP A 104 -47.45 -143.35 92.29
CA ASP A 104 -47.00 -142.18 93.06
C ASP A 104 -45.56 -141.79 92.67
N GLN A 105 -44.65 -142.77 92.49
CA GLN A 105 -43.31 -142.50 91.92
C GLN A 105 -43.39 -142.09 90.45
N GLY A 106 -44.27 -142.71 89.66
CA GLY A 106 -44.52 -142.36 88.27
C GLY A 106 -45.04 -140.93 88.12
N THR A 107 -46.00 -140.53 88.94
CA THR A 107 -46.56 -139.16 88.98
C THR A 107 -45.60 -138.15 89.59
N GLN A 108 -44.73 -138.51 90.55
CA GLN A 108 -43.62 -137.66 90.97
C GLN A 108 -42.61 -137.43 89.84
N LEU A 109 -42.19 -138.48 89.13
CA LEU A 109 -41.26 -138.35 88.00
C LEU A 109 -41.90 -137.58 86.83
N GLN A 110 -43.18 -137.79 86.56
CA GLN A 110 -43.97 -137.02 85.60
C GLN A 110 -44.07 -135.54 86.01
N SER A 111 -44.35 -135.25 87.28
CA SER A 111 -44.41 -133.89 87.84
C SER A 111 -43.05 -133.17 87.76
N ILE A 112 -41.95 -133.86 88.11
CA ILE A 112 -40.58 -133.35 87.96
C ILE A 112 -40.27 -133.07 86.48
N ARG A 113 -40.64 -133.99 85.57
CA ARG A 113 -40.48 -133.82 84.12
C ARG A 113 -41.27 -132.62 83.58
N GLU A 114 -42.51 -132.44 84.02
CA GLU A 114 -43.36 -131.30 83.66
C GLU A 114 -42.88 -129.98 84.30
N SER A 115 -42.23 -130.04 85.47
CA SER A 115 -41.56 -128.90 86.10
C SER A 115 -40.35 -128.47 85.28
N MET A 116 -39.43 -129.40 84.97
CA MET A 116 -38.26 -129.12 84.13
C MET A 116 -38.66 -128.70 82.71
N GLN A 117 -39.74 -129.24 82.13
CA GLN A 117 -40.26 -128.77 80.85
C GLN A 117 -40.82 -127.34 80.92
N ARG A 118 -41.51 -126.97 82.01
CA ARG A 118 -41.95 -125.59 82.26
C ARG A 118 -40.77 -124.64 82.46
N GLU A 119 -39.73 -125.06 83.16
CA GLU A 119 -38.50 -124.29 83.38
C GLU A 119 -37.73 -124.08 82.07
N ILE A 120 -37.53 -125.13 81.27
CA ILE A 120 -36.96 -125.05 79.92
C ILE A 120 -37.80 -124.14 79.01
N ALA A 121 -39.13 -124.17 79.12
CA ALA A 121 -40.01 -123.27 78.36
C ALA A 121 -39.88 -121.80 78.80
N ASN A 122 -39.74 -121.53 80.11
CA ASN A 122 -39.50 -120.19 80.62
C ASN A 122 -38.11 -119.67 80.24
N LEU A 123 -37.05 -120.44 80.40
CA LEU A 123 -35.69 -120.05 79.98
C LEU A 123 -35.61 -119.78 78.46
N LYS A 124 -36.37 -120.52 77.64
CA LYS A 124 -36.51 -120.23 76.20
C LYS A 124 -37.24 -118.90 75.94
N ARG A 125 -38.30 -118.58 76.68
CA ARG A 125 -39.00 -117.28 76.60
C ARG A 125 -38.11 -116.13 77.05
N GLU A 126 -37.41 -116.29 78.17
CA GLU A 126 -36.55 -115.27 78.75
C GLU A 126 -35.35 -114.97 77.84
N LYS A 127 -34.71 -116.00 77.26
CA LYS A 127 -33.72 -115.81 76.20
C LYS A 127 -34.30 -115.02 75.01
N ALA A 128 -35.50 -115.36 74.55
CA ALA A 128 -36.13 -114.67 73.43
C ALA A 128 -36.48 -113.20 73.76
N ASP A 129 -36.92 -112.89 74.98
CA ASP A 129 -37.18 -111.51 75.39
C ASP A 129 -35.89 -110.71 75.58
N ILE A 130 -34.79 -111.33 76.03
CA ILE A 130 -33.45 -110.71 76.07
C ILE A 130 -32.94 -110.39 74.66
N GLU A 131 -33.06 -111.32 73.70
CA GLU A 131 -32.70 -111.08 72.30
C GLU A 131 -33.60 -109.98 71.66
N ALA A 132 -34.90 -110.00 71.94
CA ALA A 132 -35.83 -108.96 71.49
C ALA A 132 -35.51 -107.58 72.10
N ARG A 133 -35.08 -107.50 73.37
CA ARG A 133 -34.61 -106.25 74.00
C ARG A 133 -33.30 -105.78 73.36
N LYS A 134 -32.32 -106.66 73.15
CA LYS A 134 -31.02 -106.35 72.52
C LYS A 134 -31.23 -105.65 71.17
N GLU A 135 -32.14 -106.17 70.35
CA GLU A 135 -32.36 -105.61 69.01
C GLU A 135 -33.19 -104.32 69.02
N ARG A 136 -34.18 -104.17 69.91
CA ARG A 136 -34.85 -102.87 70.14
C ARG A 136 -33.85 -101.78 70.56
N TRP A 137 -32.88 -102.11 71.41
CA TRP A 137 -31.82 -101.19 71.82
C TRP A 137 -30.90 -100.81 70.65
N LYS A 138 -30.51 -101.74 69.77
CA LYS A 138 -29.79 -101.41 68.53
C LYS A 138 -30.58 -100.46 67.64
N SER A 139 -31.86 -100.74 67.39
CA SER A 139 -32.72 -99.87 66.56
C SER A 139 -32.85 -98.47 67.17
N SER A 140 -33.04 -98.37 68.49
CA SER A 140 -33.12 -97.10 69.19
C SER A 140 -31.80 -96.30 69.10
N ALA A 141 -30.65 -96.95 69.25
CA ALA A 141 -29.34 -96.30 69.14
C ALA A 141 -29.03 -95.84 67.70
N ALA A 142 -29.39 -96.65 66.70
CA ALA A 142 -29.25 -96.26 65.29
C ALA A 142 -30.14 -95.06 64.93
N GLN A 143 -31.34 -94.97 65.52
CA GLN A 143 -32.24 -93.85 65.29
C GLN A 143 -31.78 -92.57 66.00
N THR A 144 -31.37 -92.61 67.28
CA THR A 144 -30.86 -91.41 67.96
C THR A 144 -29.55 -90.90 67.37
N GLN A 145 -28.67 -91.78 66.85
CA GLN A 145 -27.50 -91.36 66.09
C GLN A 145 -27.90 -90.63 64.79
N LYS A 146 -28.89 -91.13 64.06
CA LYS A 146 -29.40 -90.50 62.84
C LYS A 146 -30.02 -89.12 63.12
N GLU A 147 -30.79 -89.01 64.19
CA GLU A 147 -31.37 -87.74 64.65
C GLU A 147 -30.27 -86.74 65.05
N LEU A 148 -29.28 -87.18 65.82
CA LEU A 148 -28.11 -86.38 66.20
C LEU A 148 -27.34 -85.84 64.98
N ASP A 149 -27.11 -86.66 63.96
CA ASP A 149 -26.37 -86.23 62.77
C ASP A 149 -27.21 -85.32 61.85
N THR A 150 -28.54 -85.50 61.79
CA THR A 150 -29.41 -84.50 61.14
C THR A 150 -29.43 -83.16 61.89
N SER A 151 -29.38 -83.18 63.23
CA SER A 151 -29.29 -81.98 64.08
C SER A 151 -27.97 -81.23 63.86
N LYS A 152 -26.83 -81.94 63.83
CA LYS A 152 -25.52 -81.36 63.48
C LYS A 152 -25.53 -80.73 62.08
N ALA A 153 -26.12 -81.40 61.09
CA ALA A 153 -26.21 -80.88 59.72
C ALA A 153 -27.06 -79.60 59.65
N LEU A 154 -28.18 -79.54 60.37
CA LEU A 154 -29.02 -78.34 60.45
C LEU A 154 -28.30 -77.18 61.15
N ALA A 155 -27.62 -77.46 62.26
CA ALA A 155 -26.85 -76.47 63.01
C ALA A 155 -25.65 -75.91 62.22
N ALA A 156 -24.96 -76.77 61.46
CA ALA A 156 -23.88 -76.34 60.56
C ALA A 156 -24.41 -75.45 59.43
N LYS A 157 -25.56 -75.79 58.83
CA LYS A 157 -26.21 -74.97 57.80
C LYS A 157 -26.61 -73.59 58.35
N LEU A 158 -27.30 -73.55 59.48
CA LEU A 158 -27.72 -72.29 60.11
C LEU A 158 -26.53 -71.40 60.48
N ARG A 159 -25.41 -71.99 60.93
CA ARG A 159 -24.19 -71.22 61.22
C ARG A 159 -23.59 -70.58 59.97
N GLY A 160 -23.47 -71.34 58.87
CA GLY A 160 -22.98 -70.82 57.60
C GLY A 160 -23.90 -69.78 56.93
N ASP A 161 -25.22 -69.92 57.09
CA ASP A 161 -26.18 -68.91 56.61
C ASP A 161 -26.15 -67.62 57.47
N CYS A 162 -25.94 -67.72 58.79
CA CYS A 162 -25.67 -66.55 59.64
C CYS A 162 -24.35 -65.87 59.28
N GLU A 163 -23.27 -66.63 59.07
CA GLU A 163 -21.96 -66.07 58.67
C GLU A 163 -22.05 -65.34 57.31
N ARG A 164 -22.79 -65.90 56.34
CA ARG A 164 -23.11 -65.22 55.07
C ARG A 164 -23.91 -63.94 55.26
N LEU A 165 -24.93 -63.94 56.13
CA LEU A 165 -25.75 -62.75 56.37
C LEU A 165 -24.93 -61.64 57.06
N THR A 166 -24.10 -61.97 58.04
CA THR A 166 -23.20 -61.02 58.71
C THR A 166 -22.17 -60.44 57.74
N ALA A 167 -21.56 -61.27 56.88
CA ALA A 167 -20.62 -60.81 55.86
C ALA A 167 -21.30 -59.90 54.82
N ASN A 168 -22.52 -60.24 54.39
CA ASN A 168 -23.31 -59.40 53.48
C ASN A 168 -23.73 -58.07 54.13
N LEU A 169 -24.04 -58.05 55.43
CA LEU A 169 -24.40 -56.82 56.15
C LEU A 169 -23.19 -55.88 56.24
N GLY A 170 -22.04 -56.37 56.70
CA GLY A 170 -20.81 -55.56 56.76
C GLY A 170 -20.32 -55.09 55.38
N ALA A 171 -20.52 -55.90 54.33
CA ALA A 171 -20.27 -55.48 52.96
C ALA A 171 -21.25 -54.38 52.50
N ALA A 172 -22.53 -54.46 52.87
CA ALA A 172 -23.51 -53.42 52.55
C ALA A 172 -23.18 -52.11 53.28
N GLU A 173 -22.86 -52.16 54.58
CA GLU A 173 -22.48 -51.00 55.39
C GLU A 173 -21.20 -50.33 54.88
N ALA A 174 -20.19 -51.10 54.47
CA ALA A 174 -18.97 -50.58 53.85
C ALA A 174 -19.26 -49.85 52.53
N ASN A 175 -20.03 -50.49 51.62
CA ASN A 175 -20.42 -49.86 50.35
C ASN A 175 -21.26 -48.59 50.56
N LEU A 176 -22.14 -48.56 51.57
CA LEU A 176 -22.96 -47.38 51.88
C LEU A 176 -22.09 -46.24 52.43
N GLY A 177 -21.10 -46.55 53.28
CA GLY A 177 -20.10 -45.59 53.75
C GLY A 177 -19.17 -45.06 52.66
N GLU A 178 -18.80 -45.86 51.67
CA GLU A 178 -18.05 -45.40 50.50
C GLU A 178 -18.91 -44.55 49.55
N PHE A 179 -20.16 -44.96 49.30
CA PHE A 179 -21.11 -44.18 48.50
C PHE A 179 -21.41 -42.82 49.12
N GLN A 180 -21.57 -42.76 50.45
CA GLN A 180 -21.76 -41.50 51.19
C GLN A 180 -20.56 -40.55 51.01
N ARG A 181 -19.33 -41.05 51.16
CA ARG A 181 -18.10 -40.24 50.96
C ARG A 181 -17.93 -39.79 49.51
N ALA A 182 -18.26 -40.65 48.54
CA ALA A 182 -18.20 -40.30 47.12
C ALA A 182 -19.23 -39.22 46.78
N TRP A 183 -20.44 -39.30 47.33
CA TRP A 183 -21.48 -38.29 47.21
C TRP A 183 -21.05 -36.96 47.86
N ASP A 184 -20.53 -36.99 49.09
CA ASP A 184 -20.07 -35.79 49.78
C ASP A 184 -18.89 -35.12 49.05
N GLN A 185 -17.94 -35.91 48.50
CA GLN A 185 -16.89 -35.39 47.62
C GLN A 185 -17.46 -34.79 46.33
N GLN A 186 -18.42 -35.46 45.68
CA GLN A 186 -19.06 -34.93 44.46
C GLN A 186 -19.83 -33.63 44.74
N MET A 187 -20.48 -33.50 45.89
CA MET A 187 -21.13 -32.26 46.33
C MET A 187 -20.13 -31.15 46.65
N ILE A 188 -18.96 -31.46 47.21
CA ILE A 188 -17.87 -30.49 47.40
C ILE A 188 -17.34 -30.03 46.04
N TYR A 189 -17.07 -30.93 45.10
CA TYR A 189 -16.63 -30.59 43.75
C TYR A 189 -17.67 -29.80 42.97
N HIS A 190 -18.97 -30.14 43.08
CA HIS A 190 -20.05 -29.38 42.45
C HIS A 190 -20.13 -27.95 43.01
N LYS A 191 -20.03 -27.80 44.34
CA LYS A 191 -20.06 -26.49 44.99
C LYS A 191 -18.82 -25.64 44.66
N GLN A 192 -17.65 -26.25 44.56
CA GLN A 192 -16.44 -25.59 44.09
C GLN A 192 -16.59 -25.17 42.61
N PHE A 193 -17.08 -26.05 41.75
CA PHE A 193 -17.36 -25.73 40.34
C PHE A 193 -18.39 -24.60 40.18
N GLU A 194 -19.45 -24.55 40.99
CA GLU A 194 -20.39 -23.42 41.00
C GLU A 194 -19.74 -22.12 41.45
N GLN A 195 -18.87 -22.16 42.45
CA GLN A 195 -18.12 -20.98 42.93
C GLN A 195 -17.10 -20.49 41.89
N ASP A 196 -16.36 -21.41 41.27
CA ASP A 196 -15.41 -21.11 40.19
C ASP A 196 -16.14 -20.59 38.94
N LEU A 197 -17.31 -21.15 38.60
CA LEU A 197 -18.13 -20.70 37.49
C LEU A 197 -18.72 -19.30 37.74
N GLN A 198 -19.19 -19.02 38.96
CA GLN A 198 -19.64 -17.67 39.35
C GLN A 198 -18.48 -16.66 39.35
N ALA A 199 -17.31 -17.05 39.87
CA ALA A 199 -16.11 -16.21 39.84
C ALA A 199 -15.65 -15.95 38.40
N PHE A 200 -15.68 -16.95 37.52
CA PHE A 200 -15.35 -16.80 36.10
C PHE A 200 -16.37 -15.96 35.35
N GLN A 201 -17.67 -16.09 35.63
CA GLN A 201 -18.71 -15.24 35.05
C GLN A 201 -18.55 -13.78 35.49
N GLU A 202 -18.29 -13.51 36.76
CA GLU A 202 -18.08 -12.14 37.25
C GLU A 202 -16.73 -11.57 36.77
N GLN A 203 -15.67 -12.38 36.67
CA GLN A 203 -14.39 -11.97 36.09
C GLN A 203 -14.53 -11.63 34.60
N ASN A 204 -15.32 -12.39 33.84
CA ASN A 204 -15.64 -12.04 32.45
C ASN A 204 -16.49 -10.77 32.39
N ARG A 205 -17.50 -10.60 33.25
CA ARG A 205 -18.33 -9.38 33.31
C ARG A 205 -17.51 -8.13 33.64
N ILE A 206 -16.58 -8.23 34.59
CA ILE A 206 -15.62 -7.17 34.92
C ILE A 206 -14.68 -6.92 33.73
N GLY A 207 -14.16 -7.96 33.08
CA GLY A 207 -13.31 -7.84 31.90
C GLY A 207 -14.01 -7.23 30.68
N GLU A 208 -15.30 -7.51 30.49
CA GLU A 208 -16.14 -6.90 29.46
C GLU A 208 -16.45 -5.45 29.79
N LEU A 209 -16.79 -5.13 31.04
CA LEU A 209 -16.98 -3.74 31.49
C LEU A 209 -15.69 -2.91 31.35
N GLN A 210 -14.53 -3.47 31.72
CA GLN A 210 -13.23 -2.82 31.53
C GLN A 210 -12.90 -2.63 30.04
N ARG A 211 -13.23 -3.60 29.17
CA ARG A 211 -13.08 -3.44 27.72
C ARG A 211 -14.03 -2.38 27.16
N GLN A 212 -15.27 -2.31 27.63
CA GLN A 212 -16.24 -1.28 27.23
C GLN A 212 -15.81 0.11 27.70
N GLN A 213 -15.31 0.24 28.93
CA GLN A 213 -14.74 1.49 29.46
C GLN A 213 -13.50 1.92 28.67
N LEU A 214 -12.53 1.04 28.48
CA LEU A 214 -11.29 1.35 27.75
C LEU A 214 -11.51 1.52 26.23
N GLN A 215 -12.61 0.99 25.69
CA GLN A 215 -13.07 1.30 24.34
C GLN A 215 -13.74 2.67 24.29
N ALA A 216 -14.63 3.00 25.25
CA ALA A 216 -15.25 4.31 25.34
C ALA A 216 -14.23 5.44 25.58
N GLU A 217 -13.23 5.24 26.45
CA GLU A 217 -12.12 6.19 26.64
C GLU A 217 -11.30 6.39 25.36
N LYS A 218 -11.08 5.33 24.57
CA LYS A 218 -10.41 5.40 23.27
C LYS A 218 -11.27 6.05 22.20
N ASP A 219 -12.57 5.81 22.20
CA ASP A 219 -13.50 6.42 21.26
C ASP A 219 -13.68 7.91 21.60
N ASP A 220 -13.72 8.29 22.87
CA ASP A 220 -13.72 9.69 23.32
C ASP A 220 -12.38 10.39 23.03
N GLU A 221 -11.23 9.74 23.24
CA GLU A 221 -9.93 10.31 22.84
C GLU A 221 -9.79 10.41 21.32
N PHE A 222 -10.25 9.39 20.56
CA PHE A 222 -10.29 9.43 19.11
C PHE A 222 -11.23 10.53 18.60
N ASN A 223 -12.40 10.71 19.22
CA ASN A 223 -13.34 11.78 18.92
C ASN A 223 -12.74 13.15 19.26
N ARG A 224 -12.04 13.29 20.40
CA ARG A 224 -11.33 14.53 20.77
C ARG A 224 -10.24 14.86 19.75
N LEU A 225 -9.34 13.91 19.46
CA LEU A 225 -8.25 14.09 18.49
C LEU A 225 -8.78 14.33 17.07
N THR A 226 -9.90 13.71 16.70
CA THR A 226 -10.57 13.95 15.40
C THR A 226 -11.21 15.33 15.37
N TYR A 227 -11.83 15.78 16.47
CA TYR A 227 -12.40 17.13 16.58
C TYR A 227 -11.31 18.22 16.58
N GLU A 228 -10.22 18.03 17.33
CA GLU A 228 -9.04 18.89 17.34
C GLU A 228 -8.40 18.95 15.95
N ARG A 229 -8.11 17.79 15.33
CA ARG A 229 -7.59 17.74 13.95
C ARG A 229 -8.53 18.37 12.93
N ASN A 230 -9.84 18.14 13.01
CA ASN A 230 -10.80 18.73 12.07
C ASN A 230 -10.93 20.24 12.29
N ARG A 231 -10.83 20.72 13.53
CA ARG A 231 -10.78 22.15 13.86
C ARG A 231 -9.50 22.80 13.30
N ASP A 232 -8.37 22.13 13.43
CA ASP A 232 -7.07 22.62 12.96
C ASP A 232 -6.98 22.57 11.43
N MET A 233 -7.45 21.51 10.77
CA MET A 233 -7.58 21.49 9.31
C MET A 233 -8.57 22.55 8.83
N ALA A 234 -9.73 22.72 9.46
CA ALA A 234 -10.68 23.78 9.10
C ALA A 234 -10.18 25.19 9.44
N ALA A 235 -9.15 25.34 10.28
CA ALA A 235 -8.44 26.62 10.48
C ALA A 235 -7.39 26.81 9.38
N MET A 236 -6.56 25.81 9.12
CA MET A 236 -5.56 25.80 8.05
C MET A 236 -6.19 25.98 6.66
N GLU A 237 -7.38 25.43 6.39
CA GLU A 237 -8.13 25.67 5.15
C GLU A 237 -8.61 27.12 5.05
N ARG A 238 -9.03 27.75 6.16
CA ARG A 238 -9.37 29.18 6.17
C ARG A 238 -8.15 30.06 5.97
N ASP A 239 -7.02 29.73 6.58
CA ASP A 239 -5.76 30.46 6.39
C ASP A 239 -5.20 30.26 4.97
N MET A 240 -5.32 29.05 4.42
CA MET A 240 -4.93 28.73 3.03
C MET A 240 -5.85 29.41 2.02
N GLU A 241 -7.17 29.40 2.20
CA GLU A 241 -8.11 30.05 1.28
C GLU A 241 -8.04 31.58 1.42
N SER A 242 -7.78 32.11 2.62
CA SER A 242 -7.46 33.53 2.82
C SER A 242 -6.17 33.90 2.09
N LEU A 243 -5.08 33.14 2.28
CA LEU A 243 -3.80 33.37 1.59
C LEU A 243 -3.95 33.22 0.07
N ARG A 244 -4.79 32.30 -0.39
CA ARG A 244 -5.11 32.10 -1.80
C ARG A 244 -5.91 33.25 -2.38
N SER A 245 -6.94 33.75 -1.71
CA SER A 245 -7.64 34.98 -2.09
C SER A 245 -6.64 36.13 -2.15
N ASP A 246 -5.78 36.28 -1.15
CA ASP A 246 -4.70 37.28 -1.10
C ASP A 246 -3.73 37.18 -2.29
N TYR A 247 -3.49 35.96 -2.81
CA TYR A 247 -2.67 35.73 -4.01
C TYR A 247 -3.44 35.94 -5.31
N GLU A 248 -4.70 35.48 -5.40
CA GLU A 248 -5.56 35.66 -6.57
C GLU A 248 -5.90 37.15 -6.76
N ASP A 249 -6.13 37.91 -5.68
CA ASP A 249 -6.27 39.37 -5.68
C ASP A 249 -4.97 40.08 -6.06
N LYS A 250 -3.80 39.66 -5.55
CA LYS A 250 -2.50 40.24 -5.98
C LYS A 250 -2.23 39.95 -7.46
N LEU A 251 -2.55 38.74 -7.93
CA LEU A 251 -2.39 38.34 -9.33
C LEU A 251 -3.40 39.05 -10.24
N ALA A 252 -4.63 39.28 -9.77
CA ALA A 252 -5.65 40.07 -10.47
C ALA A 252 -5.23 41.54 -10.56
N ASN A 253 -4.76 42.15 -9.46
CA ASN A 253 -4.24 43.52 -9.46
C ASN A 253 -2.97 43.68 -10.30
N GLN A 254 -2.08 42.69 -10.32
CA GLN A 254 -0.90 42.68 -11.20
C GLN A 254 -1.30 42.50 -12.67
N ASN A 255 -2.22 41.58 -13.00
CA ASN A 255 -2.72 41.42 -14.36
C ASN A 255 -3.52 42.65 -14.82
N GLN A 256 -4.29 43.29 -13.95
CA GLN A 256 -4.99 44.53 -14.25
C GLN A 256 -3.98 45.66 -14.48
N ARG A 257 -2.97 45.85 -13.61
CA ARG A 257 -1.89 46.81 -13.86
C ARG A 257 -1.15 46.54 -15.16
N LEU A 258 -0.79 45.28 -15.45
CA LEU A 258 -0.12 44.93 -16.70
C LEU A 258 -1.04 45.09 -17.91
N GLN A 259 -2.35 44.86 -17.80
CA GLN A 259 -3.30 45.16 -18.87
C GLN A 259 -3.56 46.65 -19.03
N GLU A 260 -3.54 47.44 -17.95
CA GLU A 260 -3.64 48.90 -17.97
C GLU A 260 -2.37 49.51 -18.54
N GLU A 261 -1.17 49.04 -18.16
CA GLU A 261 0.10 49.40 -18.78
C GLU A 261 0.13 48.97 -20.25
N ILE A 262 -0.25 47.73 -20.61
CA ILE A 262 -0.31 47.28 -22.02
C ILE A 262 -1.34 48.10 -22.80
N LYS A 263 -2.47 48.48 -22.19
CA LYS A 263 -3.48 49.35 -22.80
C LYS A 263 -2.96 50.77 -22.92
N GLU A 264 -2.19 51.28 -21.96
CA GLU A 264 -1.58 52.61 -22.02
C GLU A 264 -0.43 52.65 -23.02
N TYR A 265 0.44 51.64 -23.09
CA TYR A 265 1.44 51.49 -24.13
C TYR A 265 0.80 51.33 -25.51
N LYS A 266 -0.27 50.53 -25.65
CA LYS A 266 -1.04 50.44 -26.90
C LYS A 266 -1.74 51.76 -27.26
N VAL A 267 -2.28 52.49 -26.29
CA VAL A 267 -2.90 53.81 -26.50
C VAL A 267 -1.84 54.86 -26.80
N ARG A 268 -0.64 54.82 -26.20
CA ARG A 268 0.52 55.66 -26.54
C ARG A 268 0.99 55.35 -27.96
N ILE A 269 1.20 54.08 -28.33
CA ILE A 269 1.58 53.65 -29.69
C ILE A 269 0.49 54.03 -30.72
N ALA A 270 -0.79 53.86 -30.37
CA ALA A 270 -1.92 54.27 -31.21
C ALA A 270 -2.08 55.79 -31.30
N SER A 271 -1.80 56.54 -30.22
CA SER A 271 -1.83 58.00 -30.21
C SER A 271 -0.59 58.62 -30.86
N TYR A 272 0.53 57.89 -30.96
CA TYR A 272 1.66 58.27 -31.81
C TYR A 272 1.41 57.93 -33.29
N SER A 273 0.69 56.84 -33.61
CA SER A 273 0.26 56.57 -35.00
C SER A 273 -0.88 57.47 -35.49
N HIS A 274 -1.70 58.03 -34.58
CA HIS A 274 -2.78 58.98 -34.89
C HIS A 274 -2.46 60.44 -34.51
N GLY A 275 -1.29 60.70 -33.92
CA GLY A 275 -0.93 61.99 -33.34
C GLY A 275 0.56 62.27 -33.43
N SER A 276 0.92 63.15 -34.36
CA SER A 276 2.19 63.89 -34.40
C SER A 276 3.51 63.15 -34.70
N SER A 277 3.49 61.93 -35.24
CA SER A 277 4.49 61.59 -36.29
C SER A 277 4.23 62.51 -37.49
N ALA A 278 4.81 63.72 -37.45
CA ALA A 278 4.61 64.77 -38.43
C ALA A 278 5.34 64.41 -39.72
N ALA A 279 4.67 63.60 -40.56
CA ALA A 279 5.19 63.16 -41.85
C ALA A 279 5.68 64.37 -42.65
N ILE A 280 6.99 64.43 -42.86
CA ILE A 280 7.66 65.61 -43.42
C ILE A 280 7.25 65.70 -44.88
N SER A 281 6.63 66.81 -45.25
CA SER A 281 6.05 66.97 -46.58
C SER A 281 7.14 66.98 -47.64
N ASP A 282 6.83 66.51 -48.85
CA ASP A 282 7.78 66.57 -49.97
C ASP A 282 8.23 68.02 -50.24
N GLN A 283 7.36 69.02 -50.02
CA GLN A 283 7.71 70.43 -50.15
C GLN A 283 8.73 70.86 -49.09
N THR A 284 8.59 70.38 -47.84
CA THR A 284 9.55 70.63 -46.76
C THR A 284 10.91 70.02 -47.11
N PHE A 285 10.94 68.75 -47.51
CA PHE A 285 12.16 68.07 -47.93
C PHE A 285 12.83 68.75 -49.14
N HIS A 286 12.04 69.18 -50.13
CA HIS A 286 12.52 69.92 -51.29
C HIS A 286 13.21 71.22 -50.88
N LEU A 287 12.56 72.05 -50.07
CA LEU A 287 13.10 73.32 -49.58
C LEU A 287 14.34 73.13 -48.69
N THR A 288 14.38 72.09 -47.85
CA THR A 288 15.56 71.76 -47.04
C THR A 288 16.75 71.40 -47.94
N LEU A 289 16.56 70.54 -48.94
CA LEU A 289 17.63 70.17 -49.88
C LEU A 289 18.04 71.35 -50.79
N GLU A 290 17.11 72.20 -51.22
CA GLU A 290 17.41 73.42 -51.98
C GLU A 290 18.26 74.38 -51.14
N SER A 291 17.88 74.63 -49.88
CA SER A 291 18.65 75.45 -48.93
C SER A 291 20.06 74.90 -48.69
N ILE A 292 20.19 73.58 -48.51
CA ILE A 292 21.50 72.91 -48.39
C ILE A 292 22.31 73.07 -49.68
N SER A 293 21.70 72.85 -50.85
CA SER A 293 22.36 72.98 -52.15
C SER A 293 22.83 74.42 -52.41
N GLN A 294 22.08 75.43 -51.96
CA GLN A 294 22.51 76.83 -52.01
C GLN A 294 23.66 77.11 -51.02
N LYS A 295 23.65 76.56 -49.80
CA LYS A 295 24.77 76.66 -48.85
C LYS A 295 26.06 76.03 -49.42
N LEU A 296 25.97 74.85 -50.04
CA LEU A 296 27.10 74.21 -50.73
C LEU A 296 27.54 75.01 -51.97
N SER A 297 26.62 75.64 -52.69
CA SER A 297 26.95 76.57 -53.79
C SER A 297 27.72 77.80 -53.30
N ASN A 298 27.35 78.34 -52.12
CA ASN A 298 28.03 79.47 -51.49
C ASN A 298 29.44 79.09 -50.99
N ILE A 299 29.68 77.83 -50.58
CA ILE A 299 31.01 77.35 -50.15
C ILE A 299 32.06 77.50 -51.24
N ALA A 300 31.69 77.41 -52.52
CA ALA A 300 32.60 77.66 -53.64
C ALA A 300 33.19 79.09 -53.68
N SER A 301 32.65 80.05 -52.92
CA SER A 301 33.25 81.39 -52.74
C SER A 301 34.36 81.44 -51.68
N TYR A 302 34.43 80.45 -50.79
CA TYR A 302 35.46 80.32 -49.74
C TYR A 302 36.63 79.43 -50.14
N VAL A 303 36.49 78.69 -51.25
CA VAL A 303 37.49 77.76 -51.78
C VAL A 303 38.15 78.40 -53.02
N PRO A 304 39.32 79.06 -52.88
CA PRO A 304 39.98 79.72 -54.01
C PRO A 304 40.40 78.71 -55.08
N ARG A 305 40.22 79.06 -56.36
CA ARG A 305 40.77 78.28 -57.48
C ARG A 305 42.30 78.47 -57.50
N PRO A 306 43.10 77.39 -57.43
CA PRO A 306 44.55 77.51 -57.57
C PRO A 306 44.92 77.88 -59.01
N GLU A 307 45.97 78.70 -59.18
CA GLU A 307 46.49 79.06 -60.51
C GLU A 307 46.98 77.81 -61.27
N ASN A 308 47.74 76.96 -60.56
CA ASN A 308 48.16 75.65 -61.01
C ASN A 308 47.38 74.59 -60.21
N HIS A 309 46.33 74.02 -60.81
CA HIS A 309 45.61 72.88 -60.24
C HIS A 309 46.48 71.63 -60.34
N LEU A 310 46.75 71.00 -59.19
CA LEU A 310 47.36 69.68 -59.12
C LEU A 310 46.27 68.61 -59.25
N PHE A 311 46.40 67.75 -60.28
CA PHE A 311 45.49 66.63 -60.49
C PHE A 311 45.52 65.69 -59.28
N ASP A 312 44.37 65.55 -58.62
CA ASP A 312 44.18 64.72 -57.43
C ASP A 312 43.21 63.58 -57.76
N PRO A 313 43.68 62.33 -57.96
CA PRO A 313 42.84 61.21 -58.36
C PRO A 313 41.69 60.86 -57.39
N ASP A 314 41.81 61.24 -56.10
CA ASP A 314 40.76 60.95 -55.11
C ASP A 314 39.56 61.92 -55.25
N LEU A 315 39.80 63.11 -55.82
CA LEU A 315 38.86 64.24 -55.80
C LEU A 315 38.41 64.64 -57.20
N ASP A 316 39.30 64.53 -58.20
CA ASP A 316 39.00 64.62 -59.63
C ASP A 316 39.44 63.34 -60.37
N PRO A 317 38.81 62.17 -60.14
CA PRO A 317 39.19 60.90 -60.77
C PRO A 317 39.05 60.91 -62.31
N THR A 318 38.42 61.92 -62.90
CA THR A 318 38.15 62.01 -64.35
C THR A 318 39.06 63.03 -65.04
N ASN A 319 39.81 63.84 -64.29
CA ASN A 319 40.49 65.06 -64.76
C ASN A 319 39.50 66.07 -65.38
N PHE A 320 38.31 66.18 -64.80
CA PHE A 320 37.28 67.15 -65.15
C PHE A 320 37.84 68.58 -65.26
N LEU A 321 38.67 69.00 -64.31
CA LEU A 321 39.26 70.34 -64.27
C LEU A 321 40.27 70.57 -65.39
N GLY A 322 41.08 69.56 -65.75
CA GLY A 322 41.96 69.63 -66.91
C GLY A 322 41.19 69.65 -68.23
N ARG A 323 40.25 68.72 -68.42
CA ARG A 323 39.43 68.60 -69.64
C ARG A 323 38.56 69.84 -69.89
N ASN A 324 37.99 70.43 -68.84
CA ASN A 324 37.11 71.60 -68.95
C ASN A 324 37.83 72.92 -68.66
N SER A 325 39.18 72.93 -68.58
CA SER A 325 40.01 74.09 -68.22
C SER A 325 39.70 75.38 -69.00
N GLN A 326 39.28 75.25 -70.27
CA GLN A 326 38.91 76.36 -71.16
C GLN A 326 37.49 76.93 -70.92
N GLN A 327 36.59 76.24 -70.23
CA GLN A 327 35.19 76.68 -70.03
C GLN A 327 35.00 77.76 -68.93
N GLY A 328 36.08 78.49 -68.61
CA GLY A 328 36.04 79.69 -67.77
C GLY A 328 35.75 79.44 -66.28
N SER A 329 35.13 80.41 -65.62
CA SER A 329 34.97 80.44 -64.16
C SER A 329 33.88 79.51 -63.62
N ARG A 330 32.91 79.09 -64.44
CA ARG A 330 31.75 78.26 -64.02
C ARG A 330 32.12 76.82 -63.67
N VAL A 331 33.26 76.33 -64.16
CA VAL A 331 33.76 74.96 -63.93
C VAL A 331 34.11 74.73 -62.46
N TRP A 332 34.71 75.72 -61.81
CA TRP A 332 35.22 75.58 -60.44
C TRP A 332 34.09 75.39 -59.38
N PRO A 333 33.01 76.20 -59.36
CA PRO A 333 31.87 75.92 -58.47
C PRO A 333 31.08 74.65 -58.77
N ARG A 334 31.24 74.05 -59.97
CA ARG A 334 30.66 72.73 -60.29
C ARG A 334 31.48 71.63 -59.64
N PHE A 335 32.80 71.67 -59.84
CA PHE A 335 33.74 70.75 -59.20
C PHE A 335 33.64 70.79 -57.66
N VAL A 336 33.72 71.98 -57.05
CA VAL A 336 33.64 72.14 -55.58
C VAL A 336 32.34 71.56 -55.01
N ARG A 337 31.18 71.80 -55.66
CA ARG A 337 29.91 71.17 -55.24
C ARG A 337 29.92 69.65 -55.35
N SER A 338 30.55 69.10 -56.39
CA SER A 338 30.71 67.64 -56.54
C SER A 338 31.56 67.05 -55.42
N VAL A 339 32.68 67.69 -55.06
CA VAL A 339 33.52 67.28 -53.93
C VAL A 339 32.75 67.37 -52.61
N CYS A 340 32.01 68.46 -52.38
CA CYS A 340 31.13 68.59 -51.21
C CYS A 340 30.14 67.42 -51.10
N TRP A 341 29.40 67.12 -52.17
CA TRP A 341 28.41 66.05 -52.15
C TRP A 341 29.03 64.66 -52.00
N SER A 342 30.18 64.37 -52.63
CA SER A 342 30.88 63.09 -52.46
C SER A 342 31.25 62.81 -51.00
N VAL A 343 31.82 63.81 -50.29
CA VAL A 343 32.17 63.67 -48.87
C VAL A 343 30.92 63.55 -48.00
N ILE A 344 29.91 64.38 -48.24
CA ILE A 344 28.66 64.39 -47.47
C ILE A 344 27.87 63.09 -47.62
N LEU A 345 27.80 62.53 -48.83
CA LEU A 345 27.14 61.25 -49.10
C LEU A 345 27.86 60.10 -48.39
N ARG A 346 29.19 60.06 -48.42
CA ARG A 346 29.98 59.09 -47.63
C ARG A 346 29.69 59.25 -46.13
N GLY A 347 29.67 60.49 -45.64
CA GLY A 347 29.51 60.82 -44.22
C GLY A 347 28.17 60.44 -43.58
N PHE A 348 27.05 60.63 -44.29
CA PHE A 348 25.70 60.45 -43.73
C PHE A 348 24.80 59.44 -44.46
N PHE A 349 25.13 59.06 -45.70
CA PHE A 349 24.25 58.29 -46.60
C PHE A 349 24.89 57.02 -47.18
N HIS A 350 26.03 56.56 -46.62
CA HIS A 350 26.65 55.28 -46.98
C HIS A 350 25.72 54.09 -46.66
N TYR A 351 24.94 54.19 -45.58
CA TYR A 351 23.74 53.39 -45.37
C TYR A 351 22.49 54.27 -45.59
N PRO A 352 21.45 53.75 -46.27
CA PRO A 352 20.26 54.52 -46.60
C PRO A 352 19.36 54.75 -45.37
N LEU A 353 18.28 55.53 -45.54
CA LEU A 353 17.18 55.64 -44.57
C LEU A 353 17.62 56.05 -43.15
N GLY A 354 18.63 56.91 -43.05
CA GLY A 354 19.13 57.48 -41.79
C GLY A 354 20.18 56.62 -41.05
N PHE A 355 20.40 55.36 -41.44
CA PHE A 355 21.37 54.49 -40.77
C PHE A 355 22.82 54.98 -40.86
N GLY A 356 23.18 55.76 -41.89
CA GLY A 356 24.52 56.37 -41.99
C GLY A 356 24.77 57.58 -41.07
N VAL A 357 23.79 58.03 -40.28
CA VAL A 357 23.86 59.34 -39.60
C VAL A 357 24.94 59.44 -38.50
N PHE A 358 25.36 58.33 -37.90
CA PHE A 358 26.46 58.30 -36.92
C PHE A 358 27.84 57.97 -37.55
N GLY A 359 27.97 58.07 -38.87
CA GLY A 359 29.25 58.02 -39.58
C GLY A 359 29.68 56.64 -40.03
N THR A 360 30.81 56.55 -40.71
CA THR A 360 31.38 55.30 -41.26
C THR A 360 32.35 54.60 -40.31
N GLN A 361 32.59 55.13 -39.10
CA GLN A 361 33.60 54.66 -38.17
C GLN A 361 33.29 55.04 -36.71
N GLY A 362 33.92 54.34 -35.76
CA GLY A 362 33.76 54.56 -34.32
C GLY A 362 32.48 53.98 -33.71
N ASP A 363 32.28 54.22 -32.41
CA ASP A 363 31.17 53.65 -31.63
C ASP A 363 29.79 53.91 -32.24
N GLY A 364 29.56 55.11 -32.77
CA GLY A 364 28.28 55.50 -33.39
C GLY A 364 27.93 54.66 -34.62
N TYR A 365 28.91 54.46 -35.51
CA TYR A 365 28.81 53.53 -36.63
C TYR A 365 28.55 52.11 -36.16
N LEU A 366 29.27 51.61 -35.14
CA LEU A 366 29.09 50.25 -34.62
C LEU A 366 27.70 50.02 -34.00
N GLN A 367 27.03 51.07 -33.49
CA GLN A 367 25.65 50.95 -33.02
C GLN A 367 24.65 50.89 -34.17
N LEU A 368 24.81 51.70 -35.24
CA LEU A 368 23.87 51.73 -36.36
C LEU A 368 24.15 50.68 -37.46
N SER A 369 25.37 50.15 -37.57
CA SER A 369 25.68 49.04 -38.50
C SER A 369 25.02 47.74 -38.07
N HIS A 370 25.16 47.34 -36.80
CA HIS A 370 24.41 46.19 -36.28
C HIS A 370 22.88 46.40 -36.37
N LEU A 371 22.38 47.62 -36.11
CA LEU A 371 20.95 47.92 -36.28
C LEU A 371 20.52 47.91 -37.77
N TYR A 372 21.40 48.28 -38.69
CA TYR A 372 21.16 48.16 -40.13
C TYR A 372 21.11 46.69 -40.57
N GLU A 373 22.00 45.86 -40.03
CA GLU A 373 22.02 44.40 -40.23
C GLU A 373 20.75 43.74 -39.69
N ASP A 374 20.34 44.05 -38.45
CA ASP A 374 19.08 43.57 -37.82
C ASP A 374 17.82 43.96 -38.62
N PHE A 375 17.84 45.12 -39.28
CA PHE A 375 16.73 45.60 -40.13
C PHE A 375 16.87 45.22 -41.61
N SER A 376 17.94 44.53 -42.02
CA SER A 376 18.19 44.20 -43.42
C SER A 376 17.79 42.77 -43.79
N ALA A 377 17.38 42.58 -45.04
CA ALA A 377 17.30 41.28 -45.68
C ALA A 377 18.18 41.25 -46.94
N ALA A 378 18.56 40.06 -47.39
CA ALA A 378 19.15 39.88 -48.71
C ALA A 378 18.16 40.36 -49.79
N SER A 379 18.63 41.15 -50.75
CA SER A 379 17.79 41.73 -51.79
C SER A 379 17.22 40.65 -52.71
N PRO A 380 15.92 40.70 -53.07
CA PRO A 380 15.32 39.76 -54.02
C PRO A 380 15.99 39.73 -55.39
N ASN A 381 16.71 40.80 -55.76
CA ASN A 381 17.36 40.98 -57.05
C ASN A 381 18.87 40.66 -57.04
N ASP A 382 19.51 40.66 -55.86
CA ASP A 382 20.91 40.26 -55.67
C ASP A 382 21.12 39.77 -54.22
N PRO A 383 21.33 38.45 -54.00
CA PRO A 383 21.56 37.89 -52.67
C PRO A 383 22.79 38.46 -51.94
N ASN A 384 23.72 39.12 -52.63
CA ASN A 384 24.92 39.72 -52.03
C ASN A 384 24.67 41.16 -51.53
N THR A 385 23.57 41.80 -51.96
CA THR A 385 23.20 43.16 -51.56
C THR A 385 22.15 43.11 -50.46
N TYR A 386 22.46 43.69 -49.29
CA TYR A 386 21.52 43.83 -48.18
C TYR A 386 20.68 45.10 -48.31
N CYS A 387 19.37 44.99 -48.14
CA CYS A 387 18.44 46.12 -48.16
C CYS A 387 17.39 46.02 -47.05
N ILE A 388 16.97 47.18 -46.53
CA ILE A 388 15.85 47.28 -45.59
C ILE A 388 14.55 46.85 -46.28
N PRO A 389 13.81 45.84 -45.77
CA PRO A 389 12.49 45.47 -46.30
C PRO A 389 11.51 46.63 -46.24
N ASN A 390 10.88 46.91 -47.39
CA ASN A 390 9.84 47.94 -47.49
C ASN A 390 8.48 47.35 -47.08
N ASP A 391 8.32 47.04 -45.79
CA ASP A 391 7.06 46.58 -45.18
C ASP A 391 6.60 47.52 -44.05
N LYS A 392 5.30 47.52 -43.74
CA LYS A 392 4.70 48.46 -42.78
C LYS A 392 5.31 48.40 -41.38
N LYS A 393 5.73 47.22 -40.88
CA LYS A 393 6.26 47.05 -39.51
C LYS A 393 7.70 47.52 -39.41
N THR A 394 8.56 47.11 -40.35
CA THR A 394 9.96 47.55 -40.42
C THR A 394 10.04 49.06 -40.62
N ASN A 395 9.16 49.61 -41.47
CA ASN A 395 9.00 51.05 -41.68
C ASN A 395 8.53 51.81 -40.44
N GLU A 396 7.55 51.30 -39.69
CA GLU A 396 7.08 51.93 -38.44
C GLU A 396 8.14 51.88 -37.34
N ALA A 397 8.83 50.75 -37.18
CA ALA A 397 9.89 50.59 -36.18
C ALA A 397 11.11 51.50 -36.48
N ARG A 398 11.57 51.54 -37.74
CA ARG A 398 12.67 52.42 -38.18
C ARG A 398 12.29 53.89 -38.00
N GLY A 399 11.12 54.28 -38.51
CA GLY A 399 10.63 55.65 -38.43
C GLY A 399 10.56 56.14 -36.98
N PHE A 400 9.96 55.34 -36.08
CA PHE A 400 9.91 55.65 -34.65
C PHE A 400 11.30 55.78 -34.02
N HIS A 401 12.26 54.89 -34.34
CA HIS A 401 13.61 54.94 -33.79
C HIS A 401 14.34 56.25 -34.15
N PHE A 402 14.37 56.61 -35.43
CA PHE A 402 14.99 57.87 -35.85
C PHE A 402 14.19 59.11 -35.46
N GLU A 403 12.86 59.04 -35.33
CA GLU A 403 12.05 60.13 -34.79
C GLU A 403 12.46 60.45 -33.34
N LYS A 404 12.77 59.42 -32.52
CA LYS A 404 13.29 59.64 -31.16
C LYS A 404 14.68 60.25 -31.15
N ILE A 405 15.62 59.76 -31.99
CA ILE A 405 16.96 60.37 -32.12
C ILE A 405 16.85 61.85 -32.57
N LEU A 406 15.97 62.14 -33.54
CA LEU A 406 15.71 63.48 -34.04
C LEU A 406 15.12 64.42 -32.98
N GLN A 407 14.18 63.92 -32.16
CA GLN A 407 13.62 64.66 -31.02
C GLN A 407 14.68 64.97 -29.96
N GLU A 408 15.57 64.02 -29.66
CA GLU A 408 16.67 64.19 -28.70
C GLU A 408 17.72 65.22 -29.16
N ILE A 409 18.00 65.29 -30.45
CA ILE A 409 18.97 66.24 -31.02
C ILE A 409 18.36 67.64 -31.18
N LYS A 410 17.08 67.76 -31.53
CA LYS A 410 16.40 69.06 -31.68
C LYS A 410 15.99 69.70 -30.34
N ASN A 411 15.74 68.91 -29.29
CA ASN A 411 15.29 69.40 -27.98
C ASN A 411 16.31 69.10 -26.86
N PRO A 412 17.52 69.72 -26.85
CA PRO A 412 18.53 69.48 -25.83
C PRO A 412 18.16 69.98 -24.41
N ALA A 413 17.07 70.72 -24.26
CA ALA A 413 16.66 71.34 -23.00
C ALA A 413 16.17 70.35 -21.91
N ASP A 414 15.74 69.14 -22.28
CA ASP A 414 15.21 68.12 -21.36
C ASP A 414 16.30 67.21 -20.74
N ALA A 415 17.58 67.46 -21.07
CA ALA A 415 18.66 66.51 -20.83
C ALA A 415 19.53 66.85 -19.61
N SER A 416 19.15 66.34 -18.42
CA SER A 416 20.01 66.37 -17.22
C SER A 416 21.29 65.53 -17.32
N ARG A 417 21.40 64.71 -18.38
CA ARG A 417 22.62 64.08 -18.90
C ARG A 417 22.56 64.06 -20.42
N GLU A 418 23.67 64.40 -21.09
CA GLU A 418 23.77 64.30 -22.54
C GLU A 418 23.60 62.83 -22.99
N LYS A 419 22.80 62.61 -24.05
CA LYS A 419 22.48 61.27 -24.54
C LYS A 419 23.51 60.77 -25.55
N ARG A 420 23.74 59.46 -25.57
CA ARG A 420 24.70 58.82 -26.50
C ARG A 420 24.41 59.15 -27.97
N SER A 421 23.13 59.18 -28.35
CA SER A 421 22.62 59.63 -29.64
C SER A 421 23.15 61.02 -30.04
N THR A 422 23.05 61.99 -29.13
CA THR A 422 23.58 63.36 -29.33
C THR A 422 25.11 63.38 -29.48
N ILE A 423 25.82 62.57 -28.69
CA ILE A 423 27.30 62.47 -28.74
C ILE A 423 27.76 61.87 -30.07
N TYR A 424 27.17 60.74 -30.49
CA TYR A 424 27.51 60.08 -31.76
C TYR A 424 27.16 60.95 -32.97
N PHE A 425 26.02 61.66 -32.92
CA PHE A 425 25.66 62.63 -33.97
C PHE A 425 26.68 63.77 -34.07
N ARG A 426 27.05 64.40 -32.95
CA ARG A 426 28.04 65.49 -32.95
C ARG A 426 29.40 64.99 -33.45
N ALA A 427 29.86 63.83 -32.98
CA ALA A 427 31.13 63.24 -33.42
C ALA A 427 31.17 62.99 -34.93
N ASN A 428 30.07 62.53 -35.55
CA ASN A 428 30.02 62.41 -37.01
C ASN A 428 29.95 63.76 -37.73
N VAL A 429 29.17 64.73 -37.23
CA VAL A 429 29.15 66.10 -37.77
C VAL A 429 30.56 66.73 -37.73
N ASP A 430 31.30 66.54 -36.64
CA ASP A 430 32.68 67.01 -36.50
C ASP A 430 33.64 66.28 -37.46
N GLN A 431 33.50 64.95 -37.64
CA GLN A 431 34.30 64.16 -38.58
C GLN A 431 34.04 64.56 -40.03
N VAL A 432 32.77 64.64 -40.46
CA VAL A 432 32.40 65.01 -41.84
C VAL A 432 32.77 66.46 -42.13
N THR A 433 32.75 67.34 -41.12
CA THR A 433 33.30 68.70 -41.23
C THR A 433 34.80 68.69 -41.49
N GLN A 434 35.56 67.88 -40.74
CA GLN A 434 37.02 67.74 -40.93
C GLN A 434 37.37 67.12 -42.30
N ASP A 435 36.70 66.03 -42.68
CA ASP A 435 36.83 65.39 -43.99
C ASP A 435 36.59 66.39 -45.13
N LEU A 436 35.53 67.21 -45.01
CA LEU A 436 35.16 68.17 -46.05
C LEU A 436 36.10 69.38 -46.09
N VAL A 437 36.53 69.90 -44.94
CA VAL A 437 37.58 70.94 -44.88
C VAL A 437 38.88 70.43 -45.52
N HIS A 438 39.30 69.21 -45.20
CA HIS A 438 40.52 68.61 -45.75
C HIS A 438 40.42 68.33 -47.26
N ALA A 439 39.28 67.81 -47.74
CA ALA A 439 39.04 67.60 -49.17
C ALA A 439 39.06 68.92 -49.96
N LEU A 440 38.42 69.97 -49.43
CA LEU A 440 38.42 71.29 -50.07
C LEU A 440 39.80 71.94 -50.03
N GLN A 441 40.56 71.79 -48.94
CA GLN A 441 41.96 72.22 -48.86
C GLN A 441 42.86 71.49 -49.87
N ARG A 442 42.72 70.17 -50.06
CA ARG A 442 43.44 69.43 -51.11
C ARG A 442 43.17 70.03 -52.50
N CYS A 443 41.90 70.29 -52.82
CA CYS A 443 41.50 70.89 -54.10
C CYS A 443 42.17 72.24 -54.39
N SER A 444 42.38 73.06 -53.37
CA SER A 444 42.82 74.46 -53.45
C SER A 444 44.28 74.69 -53.07
N ASN A 445 45.14 73.67 -53.17
CA ASN A 445 46.55 73.72 -52.79
C ASN A 445 46.74 74.21 -51.32
N MET A 446 45.94 73.65 -50.41
CA MET A 446 45.86 73.94 -48.97
C MET A 446 45.34 75.34 -48.58
N GLN A 447 44.72 76.09 -49.50
CA GLN A 447 44.19 77.43 -49.23
C GLN A 447 42.67 77.43 -48.99
N LEU A 448 42.19 77.94 -47.86
CA LEU A 448 40.77 78.09 -47.57
C LEU A 448 40.52 79.42 -46.87
N ASP A 449 39.45 80.12 -47.21
CA ASP A 449 39.03 81.32 -46.47
C ASP A 449 38.76 80.95 -45.00
N ALA A 450 39.25 81.75 -44.05
CA ALA A 450 39.11 81.51 -42.62
C ALA A 450 37.64 81.39 -42.15
N ARG A 451 36.67 81.90 -42.92
CA ARG A 451 35.23 81.77 -42.67
C ARG A 451 34.65 80.45 -43.17
N GLY A 452 35.33 79.80 -44.12
CA GLY A 452 34.91 78.55 -44.77
C GLY A 452 34.57 77.43 -43.78
N PRO A 453 35.45 77.06 -42.82
CA PRO A 453 35.20 75.98 -41.87
C PRO A 453 33.91 76.13 -41.05
N ALA A 454 33.55 77.36 -40.63
CA ALA A 454 32.31 77.60 -39.89
C ALA A 454 31.05 77.44 -40.75
N GLN A 455 31.12 77.83 -42.03
CA GLN A 455 30.03 77.63 -42.99
C GLN A 455 29.89 76.14 -43.37
N ILE A 456 31.02 75.43 -43.50
CA ILE A 456 31.07 73.98 -43.71
C ILE A 456 30.42 73.25 -42.52
N ALA A 457 30.82 73.55 -41.29
CA ALA A 457 30.23 72.94 -40.09
C ALA A 457 28.71 73.14 -40.02
N THR A 458 28.23 74.34 -40.37
CA THR A 458 26.80 74.67 -40.38
C THR A 458 26.02 73.78 -41.37
N VAL A 459 26.47 73.67 -42.63
CA VAL A 459 25.76 72.86 -43.63
C VAL A 459 25.94 71.36 -43.42
N VAL A 460 27.07 70.90 -42.88
CA VAL A 460 27.29 69.50 -42.50
C VAL A 460 26.33 69.10 -41.37
N HIS A 461 26.13 69.96 -40.37
CA HIS A 461 25.10 69.77 -39.34
C HIS A 461 23.69 69.70 -39.95
N ASP A 462 23.32 70.65 -40.82
CA ASP A 462 22.01 70.66 -41.48
C ASP A 462 21.74 69.38 -42.30
N VAL A 463 22.76 68.83 -42.97
CA VAL A 463 22.63 67.56 -43.70
C VAL A 463 22.49 66.37 -42.74
N GLY A 464 23.21 66.37 -41.61
CA GLY A 464 22.99 65.38 -40.56
C GLY A 464 21.55 65.37 -40.04
N ILE A 465 20.97 66.56 -39.85
CA ILE A 465 19.54 66.70 -39.50
C ILE A 465 18.64 66.18 -40.63
N LEU A 466 18.93 66.50 -41.91
CA LEU A 466 18.18 65.97 -43.05
C LEU A 466 18.23 64.42 -43.10
N ALA A 467 19.36 63.80 -42.81
CA ALA A 467 19.48 62.33 -42.78
C ALA A 467 18.60 61.69 -41.69
N LEU A 468 18.48 62.32 -40.52
CA LEU A 468 17.53 61.93 -39.47
C LEU A 468 16.06 62.18 -39.87
N GLU A 469 15.78 63.32 -40.50
CA GLU A 469 14.45 63.65 -41.03
C GLU A 469 13.99 62.62 -42.07
N MET A 470 14.89 62.13 -42.93
CA MET A 470 14.62 61.00 -43.82
C MET A 470 14.38 59.70 -43.07
N GLY A 471 15.28 59.30 -42.16
CA GLY A 471 15.18 58.03 -41.44
C GLY A 471 13.93 57.91 -40.55
N SER A 472 13.49 59.04 -39.99
CA SER A 472 12.25 59.16 -39.20
C SER A 472 10.97 59.00 -40.02
N GLN A 473 11.04 59.05 -41.35
CA GLN A 473 9.86 58.76 -42.16
C GLN A 473 9.56 57.26 -42.16
N ARG A 474 8.27 56.93 -42.05
CA ARG A 474 7.76 55.59 -42.34
C ARG A 474 7.96 55.24 -43.82
N ALA A 475 7.72 56.19 -44.72
CA ALA A 475 8.07 56.06 -46.13
C ALA A 475 9.60 55.97 -46.32
N HIS A 476 10.04 55.25 -47.35
CA HIS A 476 11.45 55.18 -47.73
C HIS A 476 11.87 56.47 -48.42
N VAL A 477 12.28 57.50 -47.66
CA VAL A 477 12.89 58.72 -48.22
C VAL A 477 14.41 58.55 -48.25
N MET A 478 15.03 58.78 -49.41
CA MET A 478 16.48 58.59 -49.59
C MET A 478 17.08 59.53 -50.64
N MET A 479 18.40 59.72 -50.52
CA MET A 479 19.23 60.39 -51.52
C MET A 479 19.78 59.37 -52.51
N GLU A 480 19.51 59.55 -53.80
CA GLU A 480 20.11 58.78 -54.89
C GLU A 480 21.28 59.57 -55.49
N ALA A 481 22.46 58.93 -55.50
CA ALA A 481 23.66 59.42 -56.15
C ALA A 481 23.83 58.77 -57.53
N CYS A 482 24.61 59.40 -58.40
CA CYS A 482 25.08 58.81 -59.65
C CYS A 482 26.61 58.87 -59.73
N SER A 483 27.22 57.77 -60.17
CA SER A 483 28.67 57.64 -60.33
C SER A 483 29.14 58.22 -61.67
N TYR A 484 30.42 58.61 -61.75
CA TYR A 484 31.08 58.86 -63.04
C TYR A 484 30.84 57.69 -64.01
N GLY A 485 30.61 58.00 -65.28
CA GLY A 485 30.46 57.00 -66.33
C GLY A 485 29.09 56.31 -66.35
N ALA A 486 28.23 56.50 -65.33
CA ALA A 486 26.85 56.03 -65.36
C ALA A 486 26.06 56.69 -66.50
N ARG A 487 25.13 55.96 -67.11
CA ARG A 487 24.16 56.52 -68.06
C ARG A 487 22.87 56.90 -67.31
N ILE A 488 22.35 58.08 -67.60
CA ILE A 488 21.07 58.58 -67.07
C ILE A 488 20.24 59.20 -68.19
N THR A 489 18.92 59.17 -68.04
CA THR A 489 18.00 59.89 -68.92
C THR A 489 17.64 61.25 -68.31
N PRO A 490 18.09 62.39 -68.88
CA PRO A 490 17.78 63.72 -68.35
C PRO A 490 16.29 64.02 -68.45
N GLY A 491 15.67 64.23 -67.30
CA GLY A 491 14.23 64.44 -67.20
C GLY A 491 13.57 63.63 -66.09
N ASP A 492 14.09 62.46 -65.74
CA ASP A 492 13.47 61.57 -64.73
C ASP A 492 13.90 61.93 -63.31
N LYS A 493 14.97 61.30 -62.81
CA LYS A 493 15.57 61.54 -61.49
C LYS A 493 16.62 62.66 -61.50
N PHE A 494 17.24 62.91 -62.64
CA PHE A 494 18.35 63.86 -62.79
C PHE A 494 18.12 64.84 -63.96
N LYS A 495 18.82 65.97 -63.91
CA LYS A 495 18.93 66.99 -64.96
C LYS A 495 20.40 67.21 -65.30
N ASP A 496 20.70 67.48 -66.58
CA ASP A 496 22.00 68.07 -66.92
C ASP A 496 22.00 69.56 -66.58
N GLU A 497 23.06 70.03 -65.93
CA GLU A 497 23.34 71.44 -65.64
C GLU A 497 24.16 72.07 -66.79
N SER A 498 24.69 71.28 -67.73
CA SER A 498 25.53 71.77 -68.83
C SER A 498 24.71 72.37 -69.99
N GLU A 499 23.64 71.69 -70.44
CA GLU A 499 22.73 72.15 -71.50
C GLU A 499 21.29 71.66 -71.28
N SER A 500 20.31 72.32 -71.92
CA SER A 500 18.87 72.01 -71.79
C SER A 500 18.42 70.78 -72.61
N SER A 501 19.25 69.75 -72.66
CA SER A 501 19.11 68.57 -73.54
C SER A 501 18.14 67.53 -72.95
N GLY A 502 16.84 67.71 -73.17
CA GLY A 502 15.82 66.74 -72.75
C GLY A 502 15.73 65.52 -73.66
N GLY A 503 15.67 64.32 -73.07
CA GLY A 503 15.19 63.10 -73.74
C GLY A 503 16.21 62.18 -74.41
N SER A 504 17.51 62.47 -74.34
CA SER A 504 18.58 61.54 -74.79
C SER A 504 19.46 61.11 -73.62
N ASP A 505 19.76 59.82 -73.49
CA ASP A 505 20.66 59.32 -72.45
C ASP A 505 22.04 60.00 -72.52
N VAL A 506 22.47 60.54 -71.38
CA VAL A 506 23.81 61.15 -71.21
C VAL A 506 24.64 60.31 -70.24
N GLN A 507 25.96 60.33 -70.45
CA GLN A 507 26.91 59.77 -69.50
C GLN A 507 27.30 60.84 -68.47
N VAL A 508 27.33 60.50 -67.18
CA VAL A 508 27.69 61.44 -66.10
C VAL A 508 29.20 61.67 -66.06
N ASP A 509 29.62 62.94 -66.03
CA ASP A 509 30.98 63.34 -65.66
C ASP A 509 31.07 63.62 -64.15
N LEU A 510 30.30 64.62 -63.69
CA LEU A 510 30.18 64.99 -62.27
C LEU A 510 28.71 65.04 -61.83
N MET A 511 28.47 64.85 -60.53
CA MET A 511 27.19 65.09 -59.88
C MET A 511 27.26 66.35 -59.01
N THR A 512 26.58 67.43 -59.41
CA THR A 512 26.56 68.70 -58.67
C THR A 512 25.45 68.78 -57.62
N GLN A 513 24.47 67.86 -57.68
CA GLN A 513 23.46 67.63 -56.63
C GLN A 513 22.86 66.20 -56.73
N PRO A 514 22.68 65.47 -55.61
CA PRO A 514 21.96 64.19 -55.61
C PRO A 514 20.46 64.35 -55.90
N CYS A 515 19.83 63.28 -56.35
CA CYS A 515 18.37 63.18 -56.42
C CYS A 515 17.80 62.84 -55.03
N MET A 516 16.60 63.31 -54.71
CA MET A 516 15.85 62.84 -53.54
C MET A 516 14.56 62.16 -54.00
N VAL A 517 14.32 60.94 -53.50
CA VAL A 517 13.14 60.13 -53.82
C VAL A 517 12.40 59.69 -52.55
N ARG A 518 11.11 59.37 -52.71
CA ARG A 518 10.27 58.67 -51.75
C ARG A 518 9.75 57.38 -52.39
N MET A 519 9.79 56.27 -51.64
CA MET A 519 9.00 55.07 -51.91
C MET A 519 7.99 54.85 -50.78
N GLY A 520 6.73 54.65 -51.16
CA GLY A 520 5.57 54.53 -50.27
C GLY A 520 5.04 55.86 -49.74
N ASP A 521 3.77 55.86 -49.28
CA ASP A 521 3.13 57.00 -48.61
C ASP A 521 3.48 57.07 -47.10
N GLY A 522 4.02 55.97 -46.55
CA GLY A 522 4.34 55.82 -45.13
C GLY A 522 3.17 55.38 -44.25
N ARG A 523 2.09 54.86 -44.83
CA ARG A 523 0.88 54.37 -44.16
C ARG A 523 0.35 53.09 -44.79
N GLU A 524 -0.11 53.19 -46.04
CA GLU A 524 -0.91 52.17 -46.72
C GLU A 524 -0.20 51.64 -47.97
N ASP A 525 0.27 52.53 -48.82
CA ASP A 525 0.96 52.22 -50.08
C ASP A 525 2.48 52.16 -49.84
N LEU A 526 3.09 51.05 -50.23
CA LEU A 526 4.54 50.83 -50.15
C LEU A 526 5.23 50.96 -51.52
N ALA A 527 4.47 50.91 -52.62
CA ALA A 527 4.94 50.91 -54.00
C ALA A 527 4.97 52.30 -54.65
N LEU A 528 4.26 53.29 -54.09
CA LEU A 528 4.23 54.68 -54.57
C LEU A 528 5.65 55.28 -54.68
N PHE A 529 6.21 55.31 -55.89
CA PHE A 529 7.48 55.98 -56.18
C PHE A 529 7.25 57.45 -56.56
N LYS A 530 8.04 58.37 -55.96
CA LYS A 530 8.00 59.80 -56.27
C LYS A 530 9.38 60.44 -56.15
N VAL A 531 9.77 61.24 -57.15
CA VAL A 531 10.92 62.14 -57.05
C VAL A 531 10.49 63.40 -56.31
N ILE A 532 11.13 63.69 -55.17
CA ILE A 532 10.91 64.91 -54.37
C ILE A 532 11.71 66.08 -54.97
N SER A 533 12.97 65.82 -55.32
CA SER A 533 13.85 66.80 -55.95
C SER A 533 14.78 66.10 -56.92
N LYS A 534 14.89 66.64 -58.14
CA LYS A 534 15.75 66.06 -59.18
C LYS A 534 17.20 66.44 -58.92
N GLY A 535 18.10 65.48 -59.03
CA GLY A 535 19.53 65.73 -58.96
C GLY A 535 20.05 66.53 -60.16
N ASN A 536 21.23 67.09 -60.03
CA ASN A 536 21.91 67.84 -61.07
C ASN A 536 23.26 67.17 -61.38
N VAL A 537 23.57 67.01 -62.67
CA VAL A 537 24.83 66.45 -63.16
C VAL A 537 25.48 67.37 -64.18
N ILE A 538 26.72 67.06 -64.56
CA ILE A 538 27.35 67.54 -65.78
C ILE A 538 27.51 66.34 -66.72
N ALA A 539 26.95 66.44 -67.92
CA ALA A 539 27.15 65.42 -68.95
C ALA A 539 28.62 65.37 -69.43
N LEU A 540 29.14 64.15 -69.60
CA LEU A 540 30.45 63.88 -70.17
C LEU A 540 30.42 64.17 -71.68
N LYS A 541 30.98 65.31 -72.08
CA LYS A 541 31.05 65.71 -73.49
C LYS A 541 32.09 64.87 -74.24
N THR A 542 31.61 63.91 -75.01
CA THR A 542 32.41 63.02 -75.87
C THR A 542 32.84 63.72 -77.16
N GLY A 543 33.82 64.61 -77.06
CA GLY A 543 34.55 65.15 -78.21
C GLY A 543 34.94 66.62 -78.12
N TYR A 544 36.25 66.84 -78.30
CA TYR A 544 36.84 67.93 -79.09
C TYR A 544 37.96 67.30 -79.94
#